data_AF-A0A1J8QVZ6-F1
#
_entry.id   AF-A0A1J8QVZ6-F1
#
_cell.length_a   1.000
_cell.length_b   1.000
_cell.length_c   1.000
_cell.angle_alpha   90.00
_cell.angle_beta   90.00
_cell.angle_gamma   90.00
#
_symmetry.space_group_name_H-M   'P 1'
#
loop_
_entity.id
_entity.type
_entity.pdbx_description
1 polymer ?
#
loop_
_entity_poly.entity_id
_entity_poly.type
_entity_poly.pdbx_seq_one_letter_code
_entity_poly.pdbx_strand_id
1 'polypeptide(L)'
;MAKFSLNARERVILSIAQFRPEKDHPAQLRAFAQLLADQPTYASGSSSVKLILLGGARNAEDRARVQSLQDLAKELRITPHVEFIINASYP
;
A
#
# COMPACT_ATOMS: atom_id res chain seq x y z
N MET A 1 14.00 24.69 13.37
CA MET A 1 14.36 23.48 12.60
C MET A 1 13.14 22.60 12.45
N ALA A 2 12.94 21.96 11.29
CA ALA A 2 11.84 21.02 11.13
C ALA A 2 12.06 19.81 12.06
N LYS A 3 11.06 19.46 12.86
CA LYS A 3 11.07 18.29 13.76
C LYS A 3 11.25 16.95 12.99
N PHE A 4 11.00 16.97 11.67
CA PHE A 4 11.16 15.85 10.77
C PHE A 4 12.02 16.27 9.56
N SER A 5 13.15 15.59 9.34
CA SER A 5 14.05 15.83 8.21
C SER A 5 13.36 15.50 6.88
N LEU A 6 13.65 16.28 5.83
CA LEU A 6 13.22 15.98 4.46
C LEU A 6 14.24 15.15 3.67
N ASN A 7 15.44 14.94 4.23
CA ASN A 7 16.53 14.22 3.57
C ASN A 7 16.36 12.70 3.73
N ALA A 8 16.88 11.93 2.76
CA ALA A 8 16.92 10.46 2.79
C ALA A 8 15.55 9.77 2.99
N ARG A 9 14.47 10.34 2.42
CA ARG A 9 13.14 9.73 2.46
C ARG A 9 13.07 8.49 1.59
N GLU A 10 12.40 7.47 2.10
CA GLU A 10 12.02 6.31 1.31
C GLU A 10 10.93 6.69 0.28
N ARG A 11 10.94 6.00 -0.87
CA ARG A 11 9.92 6.18 -1.91
C ARG A 11 8.68 5.35 -1.57
N VAL A 12 7.88 5.92 -0.69
CA VAL A 12 6.66 5.28 -0.18
C VAL A 12 5.45 6.11 -0.57
N ILE A 13 4.46 5.43 -1.17
CA ILE A 13 3.09 5.93 -1.27
C ILE A 13 2.34 5.39 -0.06
N LEU A 14 2.00 6.28 0.87
CA LEU A 14 1.26 5.92 2.08
C LEU A 14 -0.22 6.27 1.90
N SER A 15 -1.07 5.25 1.93
CA SER A 15 -2.53 5.38 1.88
C SER A 15 -3.11 5.05 3.25
N ILE A 16 -3.79 6.03 3.86
CA ILE A 16 -4.34 5.92 5.22
C ILE A 16 -5.86 5.94 5.14
N ALA A 17 -6.50 4.78 5.30
CA ALA A 17 -7.96 4.66 5.28
C ALA A 17 -8.41 3.35 5.94
N GLN A 18 -9.61 3.34 6.55
CA GLN A 18 -10.21 2.08 7.00
C GLN A 18 -10.49 1.15 5.82
N PHE A 19 -10.37 -0.16 6.00
CA PHE A 19 -10.61 -1.14 4.94
C PHE A 19 -12.12 -1.29 4.63
N ARG A 20 -12.69 -0.31 3.94
CA ARG A 20 -14.12 -0.17 3.61
C ARG A 20 -14.37 -0.17 2.08
N PRO A 21 -15.59 -0.51 1.58
CA PRO A 21 -15.87 -0.50 0.14
C PRO A 21 -15.66 0.89 -0.49
N GLU A 22 -16.15 1.94 0.16
CA GLU A 22 -16.12 3.31 -0.37
C GLU A 22 -14.72 3.90 -0.50
N LYS A 23 -13.70 3.24 0.06
CA LYS A 23 -12.30 3.65 -0.03
C LYS A 23 -11.60 3.13 -1.28
N ASP A 24 -12.20 2.15 -1.94
CA ASP A 24 -11.76 1.58 -3.22
C ASP A 24 -10.23 1.30 -3.30
N HIS A 25 -9.72 0.62 -2.27
CA HIS A 25 -8.33 0.11 -2.27
C HIS A 25 -7.98 -0.76 -3.49
N PRO A 26 -8.90 -1.54 -4.10
CA PRO A 26 -8.61 -2.25 -5.34
C PRO A 26 -8.14 -1.34 -6.48
N ALA A 27 -8.74 -0.15 -6.64
CA ALA A 27 -8.31 0.81 -7.65
C ALA A 27 -6.87 1.29 -7.41
N GLN A 28 -6.48 1.50 -6.14
CA GLN A 28 -5.10 1.88 -5.78
C GLN A 28 -4.10 0.79 -6.15
N LEU A 29 -4.42 -0.49 -5.89
CA LEU A 29 -3.57 -1.62 -6.29
C LEU A 29 -3.42 -1.72 -7.81
N ARG A 30 -4.52 -1.55 -8.56
CA ARG A 30 -4.50 -1.59 -10.03
C ARG A 30 -3.71 -0.43 -10.63
N ALA A 31 -3.92 0.79 -10.13
CA ALA A 31 -3.16 1.96 -10.55
C ALA A 31 -1.66 1.80 -10.24
N PHE A 32 -1.33 1.24 -9.07
CA PHE A 32 0.06 0.99 -8.71
C PHE A 32 0.71 -0.11 -9.56
N ALA A 33 -0.02 -1.17 -9.89
CA ALA A 33 0.45 -2.18 -10.86
C ALA A 33 0.74 -1.55 -12.24
N GLN A 34 -0.14 -0.67 -12.71
CA GLN A 34 0.08 0.05 -13.97
C GLN A 34 1.32 0.94 -13.90
N LEU A 35 1.53 1.66 -12.80
CA LEU A 35 2.74 2.46 -12.60
C LEU A 35 4.02 1.63 -12.70
N LEU A 36 4.06 0.45 -12.07
CA LEU A 36 5.24 -0.42 -12.11
C LEU A 36 5.46 -1.01 -13.52
N ALA A 37 4.38 -1.28 -14.26
CA ALA A 37 4.46 -1.73 -15.64
C ALA A 37 4.99 -0.64 -16.58
N ASP A 38 4.50 0.59 -16.42
CA ASP A 38 4.90 1.75 -17.24
C ASP A 38 6.30 2.25 -16.90
N GLN A 39 6.73 2.08 -15.65
CA GLN A 39 8.03 2.53 -15.14
C GLN A 39 8.77 1.39 -14.40
N PRO A 40 9.39 0.44 -15.13
CA PRO A 40 10.08 -0.71 -14.53
C PRO A 40 11.23 -0.32 -13.57
N THR A 41 11.78 0.88 -13.69
CA THR A 41 12.80 1.43 -12.77
C THR A 41 12.27 1.60 -11.33
N TYR A 42 10.94 1.70 -11.15
CA TYR A 42 10.30 1.74 -9.84
C TYR A 42 10.02 0.36 -9.24
N ALA A 43 10.26 -0.71 -10.00
CA ALA A 43 10.16 -2.08 -9.50
C ALA A 43 11.48 -2.62 -8.94
N SER A 44 12.60 -1.91 -9.05
CA SER A 44 13.90 -2.45 -8.61
C SER A 44 14.95 -1.39 -8.24
N GLY A 45 15.98 -1.83 -7.53
CA GLY A 45 17.13 -1.01 -7.15
C GLY A 45 16.79 0.13 -6.19
N SER A 46 17.64 1.16 -6.18
CA SER A 46 17.52 2.34 -5.31
C SER A 46 16.31 3.24 -5.62
N SER A 47 15.65 3.02 -6.76
CA SER A 47 14.46 3.77 -7.18
C SER A 47 13.15 3.04 -6.90
N SER A 48 13.22 1.84 -6.30
CA SER A 48 12.04 1.02 -5.99
C SER A 48 11.03 1.78 -5.16
N VAL A 49 9.75 1.68 -5.54
CA VAL A 49 8.62 2.32 -4.86
C VAL A 49 7.81 1.26 -4.12
N LYS A 50 7.30 1.62 -2.94
CA LYS A 50 6.34 0.81 -2.17
C LYS A 50 5.00 1.52 -2.01
N LEU A 51 3.92 0.75 -2.05
CA LEU A 51 2.59 1.17 -1.65
C LEU A 51 2.27 0.58 -0.28
N ILE A 52 2.06 1.44 0.71
CA ILE A 52 1.65 1.03 2.06
C ILE A 52 0.19 1.39 2.25
N LEU A 53 -0.65 0.38 2.46
CA LEU A 53 -2.06 0.50 2.79
C LEU A 53 -2.21 0.34 4.31
N LEU A 54 -2.37 1.47 5.01
CA LEU A 54 -2.55 1.52 6.46
C LEU A 54 -4.02 1.77 6.79
N GLY A 55 -4.61 0.87 7.58
CA GLY A 55 -6.04 0.94 7.83
C GLY A 55 -6.54 0.14 9.02
N GLY A 56 -7.70 0.54 9.52
CA GLY A 56 -8.44 -0.22 10.51
C GLY A 56 -9.26 -1.34 9.88
N ALA A 57 -9.24 -2.53 10.50
CA ALA A 57 -10.15 -3.64 10.21
C ALA A 57 -10.79 -4.12 11.51
N ARG A 58 -12.07 -3.79 11.72
CA ARG A 58 -12.74 -3.94 13.03
C ARG A 58 -13.58 -5.21 13.11
N ASN A 59 -14.21 -5.60 12.01
CA ASN A 59 -15.10 -6.76 11.95
C ASN A 59 -14.59 -7.82 10.96
N ALA A 60 -15.30 -8.95 10.87
CA ALA A 60 -14.93 -10.04 9.97
C ALA A 60 -14.96 -9.61 8.49
N GLU A 61 -15.87 -8.73 8.11
CA GLU A 61 -16.00 -8.21 6.74
C GLU A 61 -14.78 -7.37 6.33
N ASP A 62 -14.29 -6.50 7.21
CA ASP A 62 -13.09 -5.70 6.96
C ASP A 62 -11.87 -6.62 6.78
N ARG A 63 -11.74 -7.66 7.61
CA ARG A 63 -10.66 -8.65 7.50
C ARG A 63 -10.75 -9.44 6.20
N ALA A 64 -11.95 -9.86 5.81
CA ALA A 64 -12.18 -10.52 4.52
C ALA A 64 -11.78 -9.61 3.35
N ARG A 65 -12.09 -8.31 3.43
CA ARG A 65 -11.67 -7.33 2.42
C ARG A 65 -10.15 -7.22 2.34
N VAL A 66 -9.45 -7.17 3.49
CA VAL A 66 -7.97 -7.16 3.49
C VAL A 66 -7.43 -8.42 2.80
N GLN A 67 -8.00 -9.59 3.09
CA GLN A 67 -7.59 -10.84 2.44
C GLN A 67 -7.78 -10.76 0.92
N SER A 68 -8.94 -10.28 0.44
CA SER A 68 -9.17 -10.09 -0.99
C SER A 68 -8.20 -9.10 -1.63
N LEU A 69 -7.78 -8.05 -0.92
CA LEU A 69 -6.78 -7.10 -1.40
C LEU A 69 -5.38 -7.72 -1.49
N GLN A 70 -5.01 -8.57 -0.53
CA GLN A 70 -3.75 -9.31 -0.58
C GLN A 70 -3.73 -10.30 -1.75
N ASP A 71 -4.84 -10.98 -2.00
CA ASP A 71 -4.95 -11.91 -3.13
C ASP A 71 -4.92 -11.16 -4.47
N LEU A 72 -5.56 -9.98 -4.56
CA LEU A 72 -5.44 -9.10 -5.73
C LEU A 72 -4.00 -8.64 -5.95
N ALA A 73 -3.25 -8.30 -4.90
CA ALA A 73 -1.84 -7.92 -5.03
C ALA A 73 -0.97 -9.07 -5.56
N LYS A 74 -1.30 -10.34 -5.22
CA LYS A 74 -0.66 -11.53 -5.80
C LYS A 74 -1.02 -11.72 -7.27
N GLU A 75 -2.30 -11.59 -7.61
CA GLU A 75 -2.80 -11.69 -8.99
C GLU A 75 -2.10 -10.67 -9.90
N LEU A 76 -1.95 -9.43 -9.41
CA LEU A 76 -1.25 -8.35 -10.10
C LEU A 76 0.28 -8.49 -10.07
N ARG A 77 0.83 -9.49 -9.35
CA ARG A 77 2.28 -9.73 -9.18
C ARG A 77 3.06 -8.55 -8.57
N ILE A 78 2.41 -7.77 -7.72
CA ILE A 78 2.99 -6.60 -7.05
C ILE A 78 3.23 -6.81 -5.56
N THR A 79 3.01 -8.02 -5.03
CA THR A 79 3.18 -8.35 -3.61
C THR A 79 4.50 -7.84 -2.99
N PRO A 80 5.67 -7.91 -3.66
CA PRO A 80 6.92 -7.39 -3.10
C PRO A 80 6.93 -5.87 -2.86
N HIS A 81 6.01 -5.14 -3.50
CA HIS A 81 5.91 -3.69 -3.49
C HIS A 81 4.72 -3.16 -2.68
N VAL A 82 3.92 -4.04 -2.07
CA VAL A 82 2.73 -3.65 -1.31
C VAL A 82 2.83 -4.13 0.12
N GLU A 83 2.57 -3.23 1.07
CA GLU A 83 2.52 -3.53 2.50
C GLU A 83 1.14 -3.20 3.06
N PHE A 84 0.59 -4.09 3.88
CA PHE A 84 -0.68 -3.89 4.57
C PHE A 84 -0.43 -3.73 6.06
N ILE A 85 -0.68 -2.53 6.59
CA ILE A 85 -0.59 -2.25 8.02
C ILE A 85 -2.00 -2.20 8.59
N ILE A 86 -2.40 -3.27 9.27
CA ILE A 86 -3.75 -3.42 9.80
C ILE A 86 -3.74 -3.06 11.30
N ASN A 87 -4.61 -2.14 11.70
CA ASN A 87 -4.78 -1.73 13.09
C ASN A 87 -3.45 -1.30 13.76
N ALA A 88 -2.71 -0.39 13.11
CA ALA A 88 -1.48 0.18 13.68
C ALA A 88 -1.71 0.67 15.12
N SER A 89 -0.85 0.25 16.03
CA SER A 89 -0.85 0.73 17.42
C SER A 89 -0.23 2.12 17.51
N TYR A 90 -0.63 2.88 18.54
CA TYR A 90 -0.01 4.15 18.90
C TYR A 90 0.43 4.10 20.38
N PRO A 91 1.55 4.74 20.74
CA PRO A 91 2.04 4.82 22.12
C PRO A 91 1.26 5.82 22.99
#